data_AF-A0A964R0L3-F1
#
_entry.id   AF-A0A964R0L3-F1
#
_cell.length_a   1.000
_cell.length_b   1.000
_cell.length_c   1.000
_cell.angle_alpha   90.00
_cell.angle_beta   90.00
_cell.angle_gamma   90.00
#
_symmetry.space_group_name_H-M   'P 1'
#
loop_
_entity.id
_entity.type
_entity.pdbx_description
1 polymer ?
#
loop_
_entity_poly.entity_id
_entity_poly.type
_entity_poly.pdbx_seq_one_letter_code
_entity_poly.pdbx_strand_id
1 'polypeptide(L)'
;MPACTFYCPRYLFVELFKHKERLMHATGLTEADFLEGLYALVTRLEFVNESNIPMGTWLEAYRLCKTVDEQDTPYVALTLHMDGRLWSSDRELKTHLCSKGFDRFFEP
;
A
#
# COMPACT_ATOMS: atom_id res chain seq x y z
N MET A 1 22.50 7.56 -5.30
CA MET A 1 21.15 7.95 -4.86
C MET A 1 21.03 7.58 -3.39
N PRO A 2 20.47 8.42 -2.50
CA PRO A 2 20.19 7.96 -1.15
C PRO A 2 19.31 6.70 -1.25
N ALA A 3 19.56 5.71 -0.39
CA ALA A 3 18.75 4.51 -0.37
C ALA A 3 17.32 4.89 0.06
N CYS A 4 16.35 4.71 -0.83
CA CYS A 4 14.94 4.80 -0.47
C CYS A 4 14.54 3.52 0.26
N THR A 5 14.03 3.65 1.48
CA THR A 5 13.41 2.53 2.21
C THR A 5 11.92 2.53 1.90
N PHE A 6 11.38 1.36 1.51
CA PHE A 6 9.97 1.20 1.19
C PHE A 6 9.26 0.47 2.32
N TYR A 7 8.12 1.02 2.73
CA TYR A 7 7.29 0.48 3.81
C TYR A 7 5.96 -0.01 3.28
N CYS A 8 5.41 -1.06 3.90
CA CYS A 8 4.11 -1.59 3.54
C CYS A 8 3.35 -2.11 4.77
N PRO A 9 2.02 -1.94 4.85
CA PRO A 9 1.22 -2.65 5.85
C PRO A 9 1.26 -4.15 5.56
N ARG A 10 1.11 -4.99 6.60
CA ARG A 10 0.97 -6.45 6.41
C ARG A 10 -0.29 -6.81 5.61
N TYR A 11 -1.25 -5.90 5.53
CA TYR A 11 -2.43 -5.97 4.69
C TYR A 11 -2.10 -6.27 3.22
N LEU A 12 -0.91 -5.88 2.74
CA LEU A 12 -0.44 -6.28 1.40
C LEU A 12 -0.53 -7.79 1.18
N PHE A 13 -0.25 -8.61 2.19
CA PHE A 13 -0.37 -10.07 2.04
C PHE A 13 -1.80 -10.48 1.74
N VAL A 14 -2.80 -9.87 2.39
CA VAL A 14 -4.22 -10.14 2.12
C VAL A 14 -4.57 -9.82 0.67
N GLU A 15 -4.10 -8.68 0.17
CA GLU A 15 -4.33 -8.28 -1.22
C GLU A 15 -3.61 -9.20 -2.22
N LEU A 16 -2.35 -9.55 -1.95
CA LEU A 16 -1.60 -10.49 -2.78
C LEU A 16 -2.30 -11.84 -2.88
N PHE A 17 -2.79 -12.39 -1.76
CA PHE A 17 -3.53 -13.65 -1.76
C PHE A 17 -4.88 -13.51 -2.50
N LYS A 18 -5.62 -12.42 -2.27
CA LYS A 18 -6.90 -12.15 -2.94
C LYS A 18 -6.76 -12.02 -4.45
N HIS A 19 -5.66 -11.46 -4.92
CA HIS A 19 -5.45 -11.12 -6.33
C HIS A 19 -4.50 -12.07 -7.07
N LYS A 20 -3.89 -13.05 -6.39
CA LYS A 20 -2.93 -14.02 -6.97
C LYS A 20 -3.38 -14.58 -8.31
N GLU A 21 -4.57 -15.19 -8.37
CA GLU A 21 -5.08 -15.82 -9.60
C GLU A 21 -5.23 -14.82 -10.75
N ARG A 22 -5.73 -13.62 -10.45
CA ARG A 22 -5.87 -12.54 -11.44
C ARG A 22 -4.51 -12.08 -11.96
N LEU A 23 -3.52 -11.95 -11.09
CA LEU A 23 -2.17 -11.52 -11.43
C LEU A 23 -1.43 -12.58 -12.25
N MET A 24 -1.54 -13.86 -11.86
CA MET A 24 -0.98 -14.97 -12.61
C MET A 24 -1.59 -15.05 -14.02
N HIS A 25 -2.92 -14.91 -14.14
CA HIS A 25 -3.57 -14.90 -15.44
C HIS A 25 -3.14 -13.72 -16.32
N ALA A 26 -3.01 -12.52 -15.73
CA ALA A 26 -2.61 -11.31 -16.47
C ALA A 26 -1.14 -11.34 -16.92
N THR A 27 -0.27 -12.02 -16.18
CA THR A 27 1.17 -12.09 -16.49
C THR A 27 1.54 -13.30 -17.35
N GLY A 28 0.71 -14.34 -17.37
CA GLY A 28 1.01 -15.61 -18.04
C GLY A 28 2.14 -16.41 -17.36
N LEU A 29 2.53 -16.03 -16.15
CA LEU A 29 3.59 -16.69 -15.39
C LEU A 29 3.12 -18.04 -14.84
N THR A 30 4.06 -18.97 -14.71
CA THR A 30 3.84 -20.16 -13.89
C THR A 30 3.70 -19.74 -12.42
N GLU A 31 3.11 -20.61 -11.59
CA GLU A 31 3.04 -20.35 -10.15
C GLU A 31 4.43 -20.15 -9.53
N ALA A 32 5.42 -20.94 -9.96
CA ALA A 32 6.79 -20.84 -9.48
C ALA A 32 7.40 -19.47 -9.80
N ASP A 33 7.35 -19.03 -11.07
CA ASP A 33 7.90 -17.74 -11.49
C ASP A 33 7.18 -16.56 -10.80
N PHE A 34 5.87 -16.68 -10.62
CA PHE A 34 5.08 -15.67 -9.90
C PHE A 34 5.51 -15.56 -8.43
N LEU A 35 5.70 -16.69 -7.74
CA LEU A 35 6.15 -16.72 -6.35
C LEU A 35 7.58 -16.21 -6.19
N GLU A 36 8.48 -16.51 -7.13
CA GLU A 36 9.83 -15.94 -7.15
C GLU A 36 9.82 -14.42 -7.31
N GLY A 37 8.99 -13.91 -8.23
CA GLY A 37 8.79 -12.47 -8.41
C GLY A 37 8.23 -11.78 -7.17
N LEU A 38 7.22 -12.39 -6.53
CA LEU A 38 6.68 -11.90 -5.27
C LEU A 38 7.74 -11.90 -4.16
N TYR A 39 8.52 -12.98 -4.04
CA TYR A 39 9.60 -13.07 -3.05
C TYR A 39 10.64 -11.94 -3.25
N ALA A 40 11.07 -11.71 -4.49
CA ALA A 40 12.00 -10.63 -4.83
C ALA A 40 11.44 -9.23 -4.53
N LEU A 41 10.11 -9.05 -4.62
CA LEU A 41 9.44 -7.80 -4.26
C LEU A 41 9.36 -7.61 -2.75
N VAL A 42 8.84 -8.59 -2.01
CA VAL A 42 8.61 -8.45 -0.56
C VAL A 42 9.91 -8.35 0.24
N THR A 43 11.01 -8.92 -0.26
CA THR A 43 12.34 -8.80 0.37
C THR A 43 12.94 -7.38 0.29
N ARG A 44 12.35 -6.49 -0.51
CA ARG A 44 12.73 -5.08 -0.62
C ARG A 44 11.84 -4.14 0.20
N LEU A 45 10.85 -4.68 0.92
CA LEU A 45 9.88 -3.93 1.71
C LEU A 45 10.09 -4.16 3.20
N GLU A 46 9.96 -3.10 3.99
CA GLU A 46 9.82 -3.16 5.44
C GLU A 46 8.33 -3.24 5.82
N PHE A 47 7.91 -4.34 6.43
CA PHE A 47 6.53 -4.56 6.81
C PHE A 47 6.22 -4.03 8.20
N VAL A 48 5.18 -3.22 8.31
CA VAL A 48 4.66 -2.71 9.58
C VAL A 48 3.35 -3.41 9.91
N ASN A 49 3.24 -3.92 11.14
CA ASN A 49 1.98 -4.45 11.64
C ASN A 49 1.02 -3.30 11.95
N GLU A 50 -0.20 -3.38 11.45
CA GLU A 50 -1.27 -2.40 11.64
C GLU A 50 -1.59 -2.19 13.12
N SER A 51 -1.41 -3.23 13.95
CA SER A 51 -1.59 -3.13 15.41
C SER A 51 -0.65 -2.13 16.09
N ASN A 52 0.44 -1.74 15.41
CA ASN A 52 1.40 -0.76 15.92
C ASN A 52 0.99 0.67 15.58
N ILE A 53 0.03 0.86 14.67
CA ILE A 53 -0.46 2.18 14.26
C ILE A 53 -1.45 2.67 15.32
N PRO A 54 -1.26 3.89 15.88
CA PRO A 54 -2.19 4.45 16.84
C PRO A 54 -3.62 4.52 16.28
N MET A 55 -4.61 4.16 17.11
CA MET A 55 -6.03 4.18 16.72
C MET A 55 -6.48 5.55 16.17
N GLY A 56 -5.94 6.65 16.71
CA GLY A 56 -6.22 8.00 16.19
C GLY A 56 -5.79 8.17 14.73
N THR A 57 -4.57 7.73 14.39
CA THR A 57 -4.03 7.74 13.03
C THR A 57 -4.83 6.82 12.11
N TRP A 58 -5.24 5.65 12.60
CA TRP A 58 -6.09 4.73 11.84
C TRP A 58 -7.46 5.34 11.51
N LEU A 59 -8.11 5.97 12.48
CA LEU A 59 -9.40 6.64 12.28
C LEU A 59 -9.31 7.81 11.31
N GLU A 60 -8.20 8.55 11.33
CA GLU A 60 -7.93 9.60 10.36
C GLU A 60 -7.80 9.05 8.94
N ALA A 61 -6.96 8.03 8.74
CA ALA A 61 -6.82 7.36 7.46
C ALA A 61 -8.15 6.78 6.96
N TYR A 62 -8.92 6.14 7.83
CA TYR A 62 -10.25 5.63 7.50
C TYR A 62 -11.18 6.75 7.02
N ARG A 63 -11.17 7.92 7.68
CA ARG A 63 -11.98 9.07 7.26
C ARG A 63 -11.58 9.60 5.88
N LEU A 64 -10.29 9.53 5.54
CA LEU A 64 -9.76 9.92 4.23
C LEU A 64 -10.17 8.93 3.11
N CYS A 65 -10.22 7.63 3.42
CA CYS A 65 -10.39 6.58 2.41
C CYS A 65 -11.84 6.09 2.23
N LYS A 66 -12.68 6.11 3.29
CA LYS A 66 -14.00 5.46 3.31
C LYS A 66 -14.98 5.83 2.19
N THR A 67 -14.80 6.98 1.54
CA THR A 67 -15.68 7.46 0.46
C THR A 67 -15.14 7.19 -0.95
N VAL A 68 -13.92 6.66 -1.08
CA VAL A 68 -13.30 6.28 -2.36
C VAL A 68 -13.04 4.77 -2.40
N ASP A 69 -12.10 4.29 -1.58
CA ASP A 69 -11.86 2.86 -1.36
C ASP A 69 -11.39 2.66 0.09
N GLU A 70 -12.21 1.98 0.88
CA GLU A 70 -11.89 1.67 2.28
C GLU A 70 -10.63 0.80 2.42
N GLN A 71 -10.32 -0.03 1.42
CA GLN A 71 -9.17 -0.94 1.45
C GLN A 71 -7.82 -0.20 1.39
N ASP A 72 -7.82 1.08 0.99
CA ASP A 72 -6.61 1.93 1.02
C ASP A 72 -6.26 2.44 2.44
N THR A 73 -7.16 2.26 3.41
CA THR A 73 -6.97 2.72 4.79
C THR A 73 -5.63 2.29 5.41
N PRO A 74 -5.19 1.01 5.32
CA PRO A 74 -3.93 0.58 5.93
C PRO A 74 -2.71 1.29 5.34
N TYR A 75 -2.74 1.60 4.04
CA TYR A 75 -1.66 2.30 3.33
C TYR A 75 -1.57 3.77 3.72
N VAL A 76 -2.70 4.46 3.78
CA VAL A 76 -2.76 5.85 4.22
C VAL A 76 -2.43 5.95 5.71
N ALA A 77 -2.91 5.02 6.55
CA ALA A 77 -2.60 4.97 7.97
C ALA A 77 -1.11 4.81 8.23
N LEU A 78 -0.45 3.90 7.50
CA LEU A 78 0.98 3.73 7.59
C LEU A 78 1.74 4.98 7.15
N THR A 79 1.29 5.61 6.05
CA THR A 79 1.92 6.83 5.55
C THR A 79 1.86 7.96 6.57
N LEU A 80 0.71 8.15 7.22
CA LEU A 80 0.54 9.13 8.30
C LEU A 80 1.40 8.76 9.53
N HIS A 81 1.42 7.48 9.90
CA HIS A 81 2.17 7.00 11.08
C HIS A 81 3.68 7.21 10.95
N MET A 82 4.23 7.01 9.75
CA MET A 82 5.67 7.09 9.48
C MET A 82 6.13 8.49 9.06
N ASP A 83 5.21 9.47 8.98
CA ASP A 83 5.46 10.76 8.33
C ASP A 83 6.05 10.60 6.91
N GLY A 84 5.54 9.58 6.19
CA GLY A 84 6.06 9.14 4.90
C GLY A 84 5.40 9.81 3.70
N ARG A 85 5.72 9.28 2.51
CA ARG A 85 5.06 9.63 1.24
C ARG A 85 4.36 8.39 0.68
N LEU A 86 3.10 8.56 0.29
CA LEU A 86 2.30 7.49 -0.30
C LEU A 86 2.76 7.25 -1.74
N TRP A 87 3.09 6.00 -2.05
CA TRP A 87 3.36 5.56 -3.41
C TRP A 87 2.19 4.70 -3.90
N SER A 88 1.36 5.27 -4.77
CA SER A 88 0.23 4.57 -5.38
C SER A 88 0.06 4.97 -6.86
N SER A 89 -0.29 3.99 -7.67
CA SER A 89 -0.65 4.20 -9.08
C SER A 89 -2.12 4.58 -9.27
N ASP A 90 -2.95 4.47 -8.22
CA ASP A 90 -4.36 4.79 -8.26
C ASP A 90 -4.57 6.32 -8.35
N ARG A 91 -5.07 6.78 -9.50
CA ARG A 91 -5.32 8.21 -9.75
C ARG A 91 -6.58 8.72 -9.05
N GLU A 92 -7.58 7.87 -8.86
CA GLU A 92 -8.84 8.23 -8.22
C GLU A 92 -8.60 8.46 -6.73
N LEU A 93 -7.88 7.52 -6.08
CA LEU A 93 -7.42 7.68 -4.70
C LEU A 93 -6.59 8.96 -4.52
N LYS A 94 -5.57 9.18 -5.35
CA LYS A 94 -4.71 10.38 -5.25
C LYS A 94 -5.53 11.67 -5.36
N THR A 95 -6.42 11.75 -6.33
CA THR A 95 -7.29 12.93 -6.53
C THR A 95 -8.21 13.14 -5.33
N HIS A 96 -8.79 12.06 -4.80
CA HIS A 96 -9.64 12.11 -3.62
C HIS A 96 -8.87 12.61 -2.39
N LEU A 97 -7.70 12.04 -2.11
CA LEU A 97 -6.83 12.42 -0.99
C LEU A 97 -6.39 13.88 -1.10
N CYS A 98 -5.99 14.35 -2.29
CA CYS A 98 -5.70 15.78 -2.54
C CYS A 98 -6.87 16.68 -2.17
N SER A 99 -8.10 16.31 -2.54
CA SER A 99 -9.31 17.09 -2.21
C SER A 99 -9.59 17.17 -0.70
N LYS A 100 -9.03 16.24 0.08
CA LYS A 100 -9.10 16.19 1.56
C LYS A 100 -7.90 16.85 2.24
N GLY A 101 -6.97 17.44 1.48
CA GLY A 101 -5.79 18.13 2.00
C GLY A 101 -4.56 17.24 2.21
N PHE A 102 -4.57 16.00 1.69
CA PHE A 102 -3.39 15.13 1.70
C PHE A 102 -2.57 15.34 0.42
N ASP A 103 -1.30 15.73 0.57
CA ASP A 103 -0.40 16.12 -0.54
C ASP A 103 0.94 15.34 -0.55
N ARG A 104 1.07 14.31 0.28
CA ARG A 104 2.31 13.58 0.52
C ARG A 104 2.45 12.38 -0.40
N PHE A 105 2.74 12.62 -1.68
CA PHE A 105 2.94 11.56 -2.67
C PHE A 105 4.43 11.37 -3.02
N PHE A 106 4.77 10.14 -3.37
CA PHE A 106 6.03 9.78 -4.01
C PHE A 106 5.77 9.38 -5.47
N GLU A 107 6.57 9.95 -6.37
CA GLU A 107 6.58 9.61 -7.80
C GLU A 107 8.03 9.25 -8.17
N PRO A 108 8.27 8.03 -8.70
CA PRO A 108 9.61 7.53 -9.03
C PRO A 108 10.20 8.11 -10.33
#